data_AF-A0A9E6ATF4-F1
#
_entry.id   AF-A0A9E6ATF4-F1
#
_cell.length_a   1.000
_cell.length_b   1.000
_cell.length_c   1.000
_cell.angle_alpha   90.00
_cell.angle_beta   90.00
_cell.angle_gamma   90.00
#
_symmetry.space_group_name_H-M   'P 1'
#
loop_
_entity.id
_entity.type
_entity.pdbx_description
1 polymer ?
#
loop_
_entity_poly.entity_id
_entity_poly.type
_entity_poly.pdbx_seq_one_letter_code
_entity_poly.pdbx_strand_id
1 'polypeptide(L)'
;MRFTLLALASCLFLTLPACKASLSAEVNTGKKKKLMDFDKPMAEPVSASDQGEEAGITRFALLGARSDLSYSGDGNPACTCLAVSLGKPNDSDFAWSADVPRIRPLTQLVIAMKSKGVACKNRGRDDVEVSYNGYVQQPNGDVVVSVENTFSGRPTTTGAIIPKPGADGRIYLRPVRSKLAWGKPLKGKGLCDLGNPGESLQGAETKKENTRGTKRIGGSAGGVFQPTAQHVDAAGLEHLSSESKEAPRKSNR
;
A
#
# COMPACT_ATOMS: atom_id res chain seq x y z
N MET A 1 30.56 -36.41 -22.55
CA MET A 1 31.59 -36.24 -23.61
C MET A 1 31.13 -35.15 -24.56
N ARG A 2 32.10 -34.36 -25.05
CA ARG A 2 32.03 -33.25 -26.03
C ARG A 2 31.87 -31.84 -25.47
N PHE A 3 33.05 -31.32 -25.14
CA PHE A 3 33.49 -29.93 -25.13
C PHE A 3 33.15 -29.20 -26.44
N THR A 4 32.79 -27.92 -26.32
CA THR A 4 33.16 -26.91 -27.34
C THR A 4 33.55 -25.61 -26.64
N LEU A 5 34.87 -25.46 -26.47
CA LEU A 5 35.61 -24.22 -26.28
C LEU A 5 35.69 -23.50 -27.63
N LEU A 6 35.57 -22.17 -27.68
CA LEU A 6 36.32 -21.22 -28.53
C LEU A 6 35.86 -19.80 -28.18
N ALA A 7 36.67 -18.97 -27.51
CA ALA A 7 37.72 -18.10 -28.07
C ALA A 7 37.13 -16.80 -28.68
N LEU A 8 37.29 -15.65 -28.00
CA LEU A 8 38.34 -14.63 -28.20
C LEU A 8 37.94 -13.54 -29.22
N ALA A 9 38.15 -12.28 -28.80
CA ALA A 9 38.40 -11.03 -29.57
C ALA A 9 37.43 -9.91 -29.13
N SER A 10 37.81 -8.97 -28.26
CA SER A 10 38.77 -7.85 -28.43
C SER A 10 38.19 -6.67 -29.22
N CYS A 11 38.56 -5.45 -28.79
CA CYS A 11 38.41 -4.14 -29.44
C CYS A 11 36.99 -3.50 -29.36
N LEU A 12 36.77 -2.20 -29.18
CA LEU A 12 37.58 -1.00 -28.91
C LEU A 12 36.58 0.16 -28.72
N PHE A 13 37.08 1.32 -28.27
CA PHE A 13 36.50 2.67 -28.30
C PHE A 13 35.69 3.20 -27.10
N LEU A 14 36.49 3.79 -26.20
CA LEU A 14 36.28 5.14 -25.66
C LEU A 14 35.66 6.11 -26.69
N THR A 15 34.56 6.76 -26.34
CA THR A 15 34.28 8.19 -26.54
C THR A 15 32.92 8.51 -25.93
N LEU A 16 32.89 8.93 -24.66
CA LEU A 16 31.71 9.59 -24.09
C LEU A 16 31.77 11.07 -24.51
N PRO A 17 30.86 11.58 -25.36
CA PRO A 17 30.72 13.02 -25.53
C PRO A 17 30.20 13.60 -24.22
N ALA A 18 31.00 14.49 -23.62
CA ALA A 18 30.59 15.32 -22.52
C ALA A 18 29.37 16.16 -22.94
N CYS A 19 28.18 15.81 -22.44
CA CYS A 19 27.01 16.67 -22.51
C CYS A 19 27.29 17.95 -21.72
N LYS A 20 27.72 19.01 -22.42
CA LYS A 20 27.61 20.39 -21.96
C LYS A 20 26.12 20.75 -21.90
N ALA A 21 25.47 20.42 -20.79
CA ALA A 21 24.17 20.98 -20.45
C ALA A 21 24.37 22.45 -20.02
N SER A 22 24.45 23.35 -20.99
CA SER A 22 24.37 24.79 -20.76
C SER A 22 22.89 25.15 -20.57
N LEU A 23 22.45 25.21 -19.32
CA LEU A 23 21.15 25.78 -18.95
C LEU A 23 21.27 27.31 -19.03
N SER A 24 20.89 27.89 -20.17
CA SER A 24 20.54 29.31 -20.24
C SER A 24 19.20 29.49 -19.52
N ALA A 25 19.25 29.77 -18.22
CA ALA A 25 18.11 30.29 -17.49
C ALA A 25 17.97 31.78 -17.85
N GLU A 26 17.14 32.08 -18.84
CA GLU A 26 16.73 33.44 -19.15
C GLU A 26 15.78 33.93 -18.05
N VAL A 27 16.38 34.51 -17.01
CA VAL A 27 15.66 35.17 -15.92
C VAL A 27 15.19 36.52 -16.44
N ASN A 28 13.88 36.61 -16.70
CA ASN A 28 13.20 37.87 -16.95
C ASN A 28 13.09 38.66 -15.63
N THR A 29 14.16 39.33 -15.22
CA THR A 29 14.21 40.25 -14.07
C THR A 29 13.48 41.56 -14.37
N GLY A 30 12.17 41.46 -14.50
CA GLY A 30 11.26 42.60 -14.58
C GLY A 30 10.49 42.81 -13.29
N LYS A 31 11.18 42.98 -12.15
CA LYS A 31 10.67 43.65 -10.92
C LYS A 31 11.75 43.65 -9.85
N LYS A 32 12.16 44.86 -9.42
CA LYS A 32 13.05 45.09 -8.27
C LYS A 32 12.43 44.49 -7.01
N LYS A 33 12.76 43.24 -6.70
CA LYS A 33 12.49 42.65 -5.39
C LYS A 33 13.74 42.78 -4.54
N LYS A 34 13.53 43.31 -3.34
CA LYS A 34 14.47 43.46 -2.23
C LYS A 34 15.40 42.23 -2.18
N LEU A 35 16.69 42.41 -2.46
CA LEU A 35 17.70 41.37 -2.21
C LEU A 35 17.56 40.99 -0.74
N MET A 36 17.24 39.73 -0.47
CA MET A 36 17.44 39.18 0.86
C MET A 36 18.94 38.95 1.01
N ASP A 37 19.49 39.52 2.06
CA ASP A 37 20.90 39.47 2.40
C ASP A 37 21.24 38.04 2.86
N PHE A 38 21.91 37.29 2.00
CA PHE A 38 22.31 35.89 2.23
C PHE A 38 23.70 35.76 2.87
N ASP A 39 24.37 36.88 3.17
CA ASP A 39 25.70 36.89 3.82
C ASP A 39 25.63 36.83 5.35
N LYS A 40 24.44 36.62 5.93
CA LYS A 40 24.33 36.41 7.37
C LYS A 40 24.89 35.02 7.71
N PRO A 41 26.00 34.92 8.47
CA PRO A 41 26.54 33.63 8.87
C PRO A 41 25.44 32.86 9.59
N MET A 42 25.18 31.65 9.08
CA MET A 42 24.23 30.71 9.63
C MET A 42 24.61 30.50 11.09
N ALA A 43 23.83 31.09 12.01
CA ALA A 43 24.09 31.02 13.43
C ALA A 43 24.30 29.55 13.80
N GLU A 44 25.35 29.29 14.59
CA GLU A 44 25.72 27.94 14.99
C GLU A 44 24.48 27.18 15.49
N PRO A 45 24.31 25.92 15.09
CA PRO A 45 23.21 25.11 15.57
C PRO A 45 23.31 25.08 17.09
N VAL A 46 22.40 25.78 17.77
CA VAL A 46 22.20 25.64 19.19
C VAL A 46 21.90 24.16 19.38
N SER A 47 22.88 23.41 19.90
CA SER A 47 22.72 22.03 20.31
C SER A 47 21.61 22.02 21.36
N ALA A 48 20.38 21.86 20.89
CA ALA A 48 19.23 21.54 21.70
C ALA A 48 19.44 20.10 22.15
N SER A 49 20.23 19.94 23.19
CA SER A 49 20.18 18.81 24.09
C SER A 49 18.83 18.83 24.80
N ASP A 50 17.74 18.64 24.05
CA ASP A 50 16.43 18.28 24.58
C ASP A 50 16.49 16.79 24.93
N GLN A 51 17.27 16.47 25.97
CA GLN A 51 16.97 15.34 26.84
C GLN A 51 15.93 15.77 27.88
N GLY A 52 14.85 16.39 27.38
CA GLY A 52 13.65 16.59 28.15
C GLY A 52 13.04 15.22 28.39
N GLU A 53 13.19 14.75 29.62
CA GLU A 53 12.39 13.71 30.24
C GLU A 53 10.92 14.11 30.15
N GLU A 54 10.31 13.85 28.99
CA GLU A 54 8.94 14.23 28.67
C GLU A 54 8.01 13.26 29.37
N ALA A 55 7.64 13.63 30.59
CA ALA A 55 6.57 13.02 31.34
C ALA A 55 5.29 12.89 30.47
N GLY A 56 5.02 11.67 30.03
CA GLY A 56 3.65 11.13 29.94
C GLY A 56 2.72 11.63 28.84
N ILE A 57 3.13 12.49 27.91
CA ILE A 57 2.27 12.80 26.75
C ILE A 57 2.30 11.58 25.82
N THR A 58 1.22 10.80 25.84
CA THR A 58 1.06 9.65 24.96
C THR A 58 0.97 10.11 23.51
N ARG A 59 2.12 10.16 22.83
CA ARG A 59 2.22 10.55 21.43
C ARG A 59 1.68 9.43 20.55
N PHE A 60 0.62 9.75 19.80
CA PHE A 60 0.12 8.86 18.75
C PHE A 60 1.03 8.96 17.53
N ALA A 61 1.23 7.83 16.84
CA ALA A 61 2.03 7.80 15.64
C ALA A 61 1.39 8.62 14.51
N LEU A 62 2.26 9.23 13.71
CA LEU A 62 1.87 10.00 12.53
C LEU A 62 1.45 9.08 11.38
N LEU A 63 0.59 9.61 10.50
CA LEU A 63 0.23 8.96 9.25
C LEU A 63 1.43 8.95 8.30
N GLY A 64 1.61 7.88 7.53
CA GLY A 64 2.64 7.77 6.52
C GLY A 64 3.40 6.45 6.55
N ALA A 65 4.47 6.40 5.75
CA ALA A 65 5.33 5.25 5.60
C ALA A 65 6.03 4.87 6.91
N ARG A 66 6.21 3.57 7.15
CA ARG A 66 6.91 3.02 8.31
C ARG A 66 7.98 2.05 7.85
N SER A 67 9.24 2.43 8.03
CA SER A 67 10.40 1.59 7.68
C SER A 67 10.63 0.47 8.68
N ASP A 68 10.12 0.61 9.89
CA ASP A 68 10.18 -0.36 10.98
C ASP A 68 9.03 -1.38 10.93
N LEU A 69 8.08 -1.23 10.00
CA LEU A 69 6.96 -2.14 9.81
C LEU A 69 7.21 -3.08 8.63
N SER A 70 7.03 -4.37 8.89
CA SER A 70 7.09 -5.44 7.89
C SER A 70 5.88 -6.35 7.97
N TYR A 71 5.60 -7.04 6.86
CA TYR A 71 4.50 -8.00 6.75
C TYR A 71 4.93 -9.40 7.21
N SER A 72 4.22 -9.97 8.19
CA SER A 72 4.47 -11.32 8.74
C SER A 72 3.35 -12.32 8.45
N GLY A 73 2.28 -11.92 7.77
CA GLY A 73 1.18 -12.81 7.38
C GLY A 73 1.57 -13.87 6.32
N ASP A 74 0.58 -14.61 5.84
CA ASP A 74 0.76 -15.64 4.82
C ASP A 74 1.11 -15.09 3.41
N GLY A 75 1.46 -15.96 2.47
CA GLY A 75 1.81 -15.57 1.10
C GLY A 75 0.62 -15.32 0.18
N ASN A 76 -0.61 -15.30 0.69
CA ASN A 76 -1.80 -15.31 -0.15
C ASN A 76 -2.01 -13.94 -0.81
N PRO A 77 -2.16 -13.89 -2.15
CA PRO A 77 -2.31 -12.63 -2.84
C PRO A 77 -3.70 -12.03 -2.58
N ALA A 78 -3.74 -10.84 -1.95
CA ALA A 78 -4.94 -10.01 -1.85
C ALA A 78 -5.15 -9.19 -3.13
N CYS A 79 -4.05 -8.77 -3.75
CA CYS A 79 -4.02 -8.13 -5.07
C CYS A 79 -3.10 -8.90 -5.99
N THR A 80 -3.16 -8.62 -7.29
CA THR A 80 -2.23 -9.18 -8.26
C THR A 80 -0.78 -8.98 -7.79
N CYS A 81 -0.11 -10.10 -7.53
CA CYS A 81 1.26 -10.19 -7.07
C CYS A 81 1.57 -9.55 -5.69
N LEU A 82 0.56 -9.22 -4.89
CA LEU A 82 0.75 -8.63 -3.56
C LEU A 82 -0.11 -9.32 -2.51
N ALA A 83 0.54 -9.73 -1.42
CA ALA A 83 -0.14 -10.04 -0.16
C ALA A 83 -0.22 -8.74 0.65
N VAL A 84 -1.38 -8.47 1.25
CA VAL A 84 -1.69 -7.22 1.95
C VAL A 84 -2.53 -7.54 3.17
N SER A 85 -2.22 -6.93 4.30
CA SER A 85 -3.01 -7.03 5.53
C SER A 85 -3.32 -5.63 6.06
N LEU A 86 -4.50 -5.52 6.64
CA LEU A 86 -5.10 -4.29 7.17
C LEU A 86 -5.53 -4.57 8.62
N GLY A 87 -5.14 -3.71 9.56
CA GLY A 87 -5.47 -3.98 10.96
C GLY A 87 -4.89 -3.02 11.98
N LYS A 88 -4.83 -3.50 13.23
CA LYS A 88 -4.27 -2.81 14.39
C LYS A 88 -2.77 -3.11 14.51
N PRO A 89 -1.97 -2.25 15.17
CA PRO A 89 -0.53 -2.46 15.27
C PRO A 89 -0.09 -3.80 15.87
N ASN A 90 -0.92 -4.42 16.73
CA ASN A 90 -0.61 -5.67 17.41
C ASN A 90 -1.14 -6.93 16.70
N ASP A 91 -1.73 -6.81 15.50
CA ASP A 91 -2.22 -7.98 14.78
C ASP A 91 -1.03 -8.83 14.28
N SER A 92 -1.19 -10.16 14.24
CA SER A 92 -0.12 -11.13 13.96
C SER A 92 0.51 -11.01 12.56
N ASP A 93 -0.18 -10.33 11.65
CA ASP A 93 0.29 -10.08 10.28
C ASP A 93 1.31 -8.92 10.21
N PHE A 94 1.57 -8.24 11.33
CA PHE A 94 2.51 -7.14 11.43
C PHE A 94 3.71 -7.50 12.32
N ALA A 95 4.91 -7.25 11.79
CA ALA A 95 6.15 -7.36 12.54
C ALA A 95 6.86 -6.01 12.58
N TRP A 96 7.10 -5.50 13.79
CA TRP A 96 7.77 -4.24 14.05
C TRP A 96 9.22 -4.49 14.47
N SER A 97 10.18 -3.80 13.85
CA SER A 97 11.59 -3.84 14.25
C SER A 97 11.92 -2.86 15.40
N ALA A 98 10.98 -1.98 15.72
CA ALA A 98 11.02 -1.05 16.85
C ALA A 98 9.77 -1.27 17.72
N ASP A 99 9.58 -0.42 18.73
CA ASP A 99 8.39 -0.49 19.58
C ASP A 99 7.10 -0.31 18.78
N VAL A 100 6.09 -1.13 19.11
CA VAL A 100 4.79 -1.07 18.44
C VAL A 100 4.14 0.30 18.70
N PRO A 101 3.83 1.08 17.65
CA PRO A 101 3.32 2.42 17.83
C PRO A 101 1.89 2.41 18.36
N ARG A 102 1.59 3.39 19.21
CA ARG A 102 0.20 3.70 19.57
C ARG A 102 -0.45 4.49 18.44
N ILE A 103 -1.59 4.02 17.95
CA ILE A 103 -2.39 4.71 16.92
C ILE A 103 -3.75 5.13 17.47
N ARG A 104 -4.44 6.01 16.75
CA ARG A 104 -5.84 6.38 17.04
C ARG A 104 -6.78 5.37 16.35
N PRO A 105 -7.38 4.40 17.07
CA PRO A 105 -8.11 3.29 16.42
C PRO A 105 -9.36 3.71 15.64
N LEU A 106 -9.89 4.91 15.92
CA LEU A 106 -11.04 5.47 15.22
C LEU A 106 -10.67 6.17 13.90
N THR A 107 -9.43 6.65 13.75
CA THR A 107 -9.03 7.47 12.59
C THR A 107 -7.82 6.93 11.84
N GLN A 108 -7.14 5.91 12.38
CA GLN A 108 -5.92 5.34 11.84
C GLN A 108 -6.02 3.82 11.74
N LEU A 109 -5.32 3.27 10.76
CA LEU A 109 -5.20 1.86 10.48
C LEU A 109 -3.77 1.55 10.03
N VAL A 110 -3.29 0.34 10.30
CA VAL A 110 -2.02 -0.16 9.80
C VAL A 110 -2.25 -0.94 8.51
N ILE A 111 -1.42 -0.68 7.50
CA ILE A 111 -1.30 -1.50 6.30
C ILE A 111 0.12 -2.02 6.19
N ALA A 112 0.26 -3.32 5.90
CA ALA A 112 1.53 -3.92 5.50
C ALA A 112 1.33 -4.73 4.22
N MET A 113 2.36 -4.82 3.40
CA MET A 113 2.32 -5.50 2.11
C MET A 113 3.63 -6.24 1.84
N LYS A 114 3.55 -7.35 1.13
CA LYS A 114 4.74 -8.01 0.56
C LYS A 114 4.51 -8.44 -0.88
N SER A 115 5.58 -8.38 -1.65
CA SER A 115 5.67 -8.89 -3.03
C SER A 115 6.51 -10.16 -3.11
N LYS A 116 7.55 -10.27 -2.28
CA LYS A 116 8.45 -11.42 -2.24
C LYS A 116 7.72 -12.65 -1.69
N GLY A 117 7.86 -13.77 -2.40
CA GLY A 117 7.23 -15.05 -2.03
C GLY A 117 5.74 -15.13 -2.38
N VAL A 118 5.15 -14.10 -2.99
CA VAL A 118 3.77 -14.13 -3.49
C VAL A 118 3.76 -14.65 -4.92
N ALA A 119 2.88 -15.61 -5.21
CA ALA A 119 2.76 -16.18 -6.55
C ALA A 119 2.36 -15.10 -7.57
N CYS A 120 3.19 -14.90 -8.59
CA CYS A 120 3.01 -13.84 -9.57
C CYS A 120 3.44 -14.27 -10.98
N LYS A 121 2.48 -14.36 -11.91
CA LYS A 121 2.76 -14.78 -13.29
C LYS A 121 3.60 -13.76 -14.08
N ASN A 122 3.58 -12.48 -13.71
CA ASN A 122 4.18 -11.38 -14.46
C ASN A 122 5.05 -10.46 -13.57
N ARG A 123 5.84 -11.05 -12.66
CA ARG A 123 6.67 -10.29 -11.71
C ARG A 123 7.67 -9.35 -12.38
N GLY A 124 8.05 -9.66 -13.63
CA GLY A 124 9.13 -8.97 -14.31
C GLY A 124 10.47 -9.49 -13.80
N ARG A 125 11.34 -8.59 -13.37
CA ARG A 125 12.66 -8.95 -12.83
C ARG A 125 12.58 -9.31 -11.34
N ASP A 126 13.44 -10.22 -10.89
CA ASP A 126 13.48 -10.69 -9.51
C ASP A 126 13.98 -9.63 -8.50
N ASP A 127 14.69 -8.61 -8.97
CA ASP A 127 15.23 -7.49 -8.17
C ASP A 127 14.20 -6.37 -7.90
N VAL A 128 12.98 -6.54 -8.38
CA VAL A 128 11.89 -5.57 -8.20
C VAL A 128 11.02 -6.00 -7.04
N GLU A 129 10.90 -5.11 -6.06
CA GLU A 129 9.98 -5.24 -4.94
C GLU A 129 8.93 -4.11 -4.98
N VAL A 130 8.00 -4.14 -4.04
CA VAL A 130 6.97 -3.12 -3.87
C VAL A 130 7.35 -2.20 -2.73
N SER A 131 7.14 -0.89 -2.90
CA SER A 131 7.18 0.07 -1.81
C SER A 131 5.87 0.84 -1.75
N TYR A 132 5.45 1.16 -0.52
CA TYR A 132 4.43 2.16 -0.27
C TYR A 132 4.90 3.52 -0.81
N ASN A 133 4.00 4.23 -1.51
CA ASN A 133 4.26 5.56 -2.06
C ASN A 133 3.39 6.64 -1.41
N GLY A 134 2.20 6.30 -0.91
CA GLY A 134 1.28 7.27 -0.34
C GLY A 134 -0.17 6.79 -0.28
N TYR A 135 -1.06 7.64 0.21
CA TYR A 135 -2.52 7.45 0.11
C TYR A 135 -3.20 8.74 -0.35
N VAL A 136 -4.43 8.60 -0.86
CA VAL A 136 -5.36 9.71 -1.12
C VAL A 136 -6.71 9.35 -0.51
N GLN A 137 -7.29 10.25 0.29
CA GLN A 137 -8.68 10.14 0.71
C GLN A 137 -9.59 10.72 -0.37
N GLN A 138 -10.62 9.97 -0.74
CA GLN A 138 -11.63 10.39 -1.69
C GLN A 138 -12.80 11.10 -0.95
N PRO A 139 -13.55 11.97 -1.63
CA PRO A 139 -14.70 12.66 -1.03
C PRO A 139 -15.80 11.73 -0.48
N ASN A 140 -15.91 10.51 -1.01
CA ASN A 140 -16.85 9.49 -0.55
C ASN A 140 -16.34 8.69 0.67
N GLY A 141 -15.19 9.07 1.25
CA GLY A 141 -14.60 8.39 2.41
C GLY A 141 -13.69 7.21 2.08
N ASP A 142 -13.50 6.89 0.79
CA ASP A 142 -12.56 5.85 0.37
C ASP A 142 -11.10 6.27 0.59
N VAL A 143 -10.23 5.29 0.85
CA VAL A 143 -8.78 5.49 0.97
C VAL A 143 -8.09 4.71 -0.13
N VAL A 144 -7.42 5.41 -1.04
CA VAL A 144 -6.67 4.80 -2.15
C VAL A 144 -5.18 4.83 -1.85
N VAL A 145 -4.63 3.67 -1.49
CA VAL A 145 -3.19 3.46 -1.26
C VAL A 145 -2.49 3.28 -2.60
N SER A 146 -1.40 4.00 -2.80
CA SER A 146 -0.58 3.93 -4.00
C SER A 146 0.73 3.22 -3.70
N VAL A 147 1.11 2.30 -4.58
CA VAL A 147 2.35 1.52 -4.49
C VAL A 147 3.23 1.74 -5.71
N GLU A 148 4.53 1.65 -5.52
CA GLU A 148 5.52 1.78 -6.59
C GLU A 148 6.51 0.61 -6.61
N ASN A 149 7.28 0.53 -7.70
CA ASN A 149 8.42 -0.36 -7.77
C ASN A 149 9.57 0.23 -6.97
N THR A 150 10.19 -0.59 -6.15
CA THR A 150 11.51 -0.30 -5.59
C THR A 150 12.53 -1.27 -6.19
N PHE A 151 13.77 -0.80 -6.26
CA PHE A 151 14.90 -1.56 -6.80
C PHE A 151 15.92 -1.75 -5.69
N SER A 152 16.74 -2.80 -5.82
CA SER A 152 17.85 -3.05 -4.90
C SER A 152 18.69 -1.79 -4.65
N GLY A 153 18.97 -1.51 -3.37
CA GLY A 153 19.76 -0.34 -2.94
C GLY A 153 18.94 0.92 -2.65
N ARG A 154 17.62 0.92 -2.92
CA ARG A 154 16.72 1.99 -2.44
C ARG A 154 16.03 1.59 -1.14
N PRO A 155 15.88 2.52 -0.17
CA PRO A 155 15.04 2.29 0.99
C PRO A 155 13.64 1.85 0.54
N THR A 156 13.17 0.75 1.10
CA THR A 156 11.87 0.18 0.78
C THR A 156 10.98 0.28 2.00
N THR A 157 9.74 0.71 1.81
CA THR A 157 8.76 0.78 2.89
C THR A 157 7.62 -0.17 2.59
N THR A 158 7.53 -1.25 3.36
CA THR A 158 6.52 -2.31 3.16
C THR A 158 5.29 -2.12 4.02
N GLY A 159 5.26 -1.07 4.84
CA GLY A 159 4.10 -0.74 5.67
C GLY A 159 3.91 0.75 5.88
N ALA A 160 2.72 1.11 6.33
CA ALA A 160 2.32 2.47 6.62
C ALA A 160 1.21 2.52 7.68
N ILE A 161 1.07 3.67 8.33
CA ILE A 161 -0.13 4.04 9.06
C ILE A 161 -0.95 4.94 8.14
N ILE A 162 -2.16 4.51 7.81
CA ILE A 162 -3.07 5.21 6.89
C ILE A 162 -4.30 5.69 7.65
N PRO A 163 -5.05 6.66 7.10
CA PRO A 163 -6.35 6.98 7.61
C PRO A 163 -7.27 5.75 7.54
N LYS A 164 -8.13 5.62 8.55
CA LYS A 164 -9.26 4.70 8.48
C LYS A 164 -10.29 5.26 7.48
N PRO A 165 -10.87 4.44 6.58
CA PRO A 165 -11.96 4.89 5.71
C PRO A 165 -13.17 5.33 6.55
N GLY A 166 -14.04 6.15 5.95
CA GLY A 166 -15.34 6.50 6.56
C GLY A 166 -16.24 5.27 6.74
N ALA A 167 -17.41 5.45 7.37
CA ALA A 167 -18.35 4.37 7.68
C ALA A 167 -18.67 3.48 6.46
N ASP A 168 -18.98 4.11 5.32
CA ASP A 168 -19.25 3.44 4.04
C ASP A 168 -18.02 3.36 3.11
N GLY A 169 -16.89 3.92 3.56
CA GLY A 169 -15.68 4.00 2.77
C GLY A 169 -14.97 2.66 2.65
N ARG A 170 -14.19 2.50 1.59
CA ARG A 170 -13.40 1.29 1.33
C ARG A 170 -11.92 1.63 1.17
N ILE A 171 -11.07 0.63 1.39
CA ILE A 171 -9.64 0.74 1.14
C ILE A 171 -9.35 0.08 -0.19
N TYR A 172 -8.69 0.84 -1.06
CA TYR A 172 -8.22 0.35 -2.34
C TYR A 172 -6.72 0.45 -2.46
N LEU A 173 -6.16 -0.39 -3.30
CA LEU A 173 -4.76 -0.34 -3.69
C LEU A 173 -4.64 -0.14 -5.20
N ARG A 174 -3.65 0.68 -5.59
CA ARG A 174 -3.30 0.90 -7.00
C ARG A 174 -1.80 1.07 -7.20
N PRO A 175 -1.27 0.70 -8.37
CA PRO A 175 0.07 1.12 -8.73
C PRO A 175 0.11 2.61 -9.09
N VAL A 176 1.21 3.30 -8.76
CA VAL A 176 1.48 4.68 -9.19
C VAL A 176 1.56 4.77 -10.72
N ARG A 177 2.04 3.71 -11.39
CA ARG A 177 2.11 3.62 -12.85
C ARG A 177 1.28 2.42 -13.32
N SER A 178 0.36 2.64 -14.27
CA SER A 178 -0.56 1.60 -14.78
C SER A 178 0.15 0.36 -15.39
N LYS A 179 1.38 0.53 -15.86
CA LYS A 179 2.22 -0.53 -16.42
C LYS A 179 2.76 -1.52 -15.38
N LEU A 180 2.71 -1.19 -14.09
CA LEU A 180 3.17 -2.10 -13.04
C LEU A 180 2.23 -3.29 -12.91
N ALA A 181 2.77 -4.48 -12.63
CA ALA A 181 1.99 -5.69 -12.41
C ALA A 181 1.30 -5.69 -11.03
N TRP A 182 1.92 -5.03 -10.06
CA TRP A 182 1.51 -5.02 -8.67
C TRP A 182 0.24 -4.22 -8.42
N GLY A 183 -0.54 -4.66 -7.44
CA GLY A 183 -1.64 -3.86 -6.89
C GLY A 183 -2.85 -3.70 -7.81
N LYS A 184 -2.91 -4.49 -8.88
CA LYS A 184 -4.11 -4.65 -9.71
C LYS A 184 -5.10 -5.59 -9.03
N PRO A 185 -6.41 -5.49 -9.30
CA PRO A 185 -7.38 -6.44 -8.79
C PRO A 185 -7.05 -7.86 -9.29
N LEU A 186 -7.35 -8.89 -8.48
CA LEU A 186 -7.15 -10.29 -8.87
C LEU A 186 -8.00 -10.70 -10.06
N LYS A 187 -9.19 -10.09 -10.20
CA LYS A 187 -10.15 -10.32 -11.27
C LYS A 187 -10.71 -8.98 -11.74
N GLY A 188 -10.92 -8.84 -13.05
CA GLY A 188 -11.55 -7.65 -13.64
C GLY A 188 -10.59 -6.47 -13.84
N LYS A 189 -11.17 -5.26 -13.90
CA LYS A 189 -10.47 -3.98 -14.13
C LYS A 189 -10.71 -3.06 -12.92
N GLY A 190 -9.90 -2.02 -12.78
CA GLY A 190 -10.07 -0.98 -11.75
C GLY A 190 -9.04 -1.07 -10.63
N LEU A 191 -9.44 -0.63 -9.44
CA LEU A 191 -8.62 -0.65 -8.24
C LEU A 191 -8.70 -2.03 -7.56
N CYS A 192 -7.64 -2.44 -6.88
CA CYS A 192 -7.72 -3.62 -6.03
C CYS A 192 -8.48 -3.26 -4.74
N ASP A 193 -9.65 -3.86 -4.53
CA ASP A 193 -10.48 -3.65 -3.34
C ASP A 193 -9.99 -4.53 -2.19
N LEU A 194 -9.59 -3.89 -1.08
CA LEU A 194 -9.16 -4.55 0.15
C LEU A 194 -10.29 -4.60 1.20
N GLY A 195 -11.47 -4.06 0.86
CA GLY A 195 -12.64 -4.00 1.72
C GLY A 195 -12.62 -2.83 2.71
N ASN A 196 -13.54 -2.90 3.66
CA ASN A 196 -13.58 -2.01 4.83
C ASN A 196 -13.26 -2.87 6.06
N PRO A 197 -12.13 -2.64 6.76
CA PRO A 197 -11.78 -3.38 7.98
C PRO A 197 -12.69 -3.06 9.18
N GLY A 198 -13.80 -2.36 8.93
CA GLY A 198 -14.90 -2.09 9.83
C GLY A 198 -14.71 -0.80 10.61
N GLU A 199 -15.78 -0.03 10.80
CA GLU A 199 -15.95 0.68 12.06
C GLU A 199 -15.84 -0.40 13.14
N SER A 200 -14.82 -0.27 14.00
CA SER A 200 -14.80 -1.10 15.20
C SER A 200 -16.09 -0.75 15.93
N LEU A 201 -17.06 -1.68 15.94
CA LEU A 201 -18.35 -1.59 16.62
C LEU A 201 -18.15 -1.47 18.14
N GLN A 202 -17.41 -0.47 18.61
CA GLN A 202 -17.34 -0.11 20.03
C GLN A 202 -18.66 0.53 20.50
N GLY A 203 -19.65 0.67 19.61
CA GLY A 203 -20.99 1.18 19.91
C GLY A 203 -22.13 0.17 19.72
N ALA A 204 -21.87 -1.09 19.37
CA ALA A 204 -22.87 -2.15 19.59
C ALA A 204 -22.78 -2.61 21.06
N GLU A 205 -22.80 -1.63 21.97
CA GLU A 205 -23.22 -1.87 23.33
C GLU A 205 -24.62 -2.42 23.18
N THR A 206 -24.72 -3.73 23.36
CA THR A 206 -25.97 -4.42 23.56
C THR A 206 -26.61 -3.65 24.69
N LYS A 207 -27.55 -2.76 24.37
CA LYS A 207 -28.61 -2.36 25.29
C LYS A 207 -29.25 -3.69 25.66
N LYS A 208 -28.67 -4.35 26.68
CA LYS A 208 -29.31 -5.39 27.46
C LYS A 208 -30.50 -4.66 28.03
N GLU A 209 -31.56 -4.66 27.25
CA GLU A 209 -32.88 -4.39 27.74
C GLU A 209 -33.04 -5.36 28.90
N ASN A 210 -32.99 -4.76 30.08
CA ASN A 210 -33.22 -5.39 31.36
C ASN A 210 -34.69 -5.78 31.38
N THR A 211 -35.07 -6.79 30.59
CA THR A 211 -36.36 -7.45 30.69
C THR A 211 -36.26 -8.36 31.89
N ARG A 212 -36.46 -7.74 33.05
CA ARG A 212 -36.78 -8.39 34.31
C ARG A 212 -38.06 -9.20 34.07
N GLY A 213 -37.93 -10.50 33.78
CA GLY A 213 -39.06 -11.32 33.36
C GLY A 213 -38.84 -12.83 33.52
N THR A 214 -39.13 -13.31 34.73
CA THR A 214 -39.88 -14.56 34.98
C THR A 214 -39.17 -15.90 34.69
N LYS A 215 -38.73 -16.51 35.79
CA LYS A 215 -38.45 -17.94 35.98
C LYS A 215 -39.58 -18.81 35.40
N ARG A 216 -39.30 -19.59 34.35
CA ARG A 216 -40.07 -20.79 33.99
C ARG A 216 -39.18 -22.03 34.10
N ILE A 217 -39.73 -23.00 34.81
CA ILE A 217 -39.20 -24.33 35.07
C ILE A 217 -39.78 -25.28 34.00
N GLY A 218 -38.96 -26.23 33.55
CA GLY A 218 -39.34 -27.36 32.70
C GLY A 218 -39.05 -27.11 31.22
N GLY A 219 -38.48 -28.02 30.44
CA GLY A 219 -38.14 -29.41 30.64
C GLY A 219 -37.98 -30.06 29.26
N SER A 220 -37.18 -31.12 29.21
CA SER A 220 -37.29 -32.25 28.28
C SER A 220 -36.80 -32.14 26.81
N ALA A 221 -35.92 -33.10 26.51
CA ALA A 221 -35.82 -33.94 25.31
C ALA A 221 -35.41 -33.33 23.95
N GLY A 222 -34.15 -33.64 23.59
CA GLY A 222 -33.82 -34.52 22.46
C GLY A 222 -34.39 -34.19 21.08
N GLY A 223 -33.58 -33.57 20.22
CA GLY A 223 -33.82 -33.48 18.79
C GLY A 223 -32.51 -33.65 18.01
N VAL A 224 -32.35 -34.82 17.39
CA VAL A 224 -31.30 -35.13 16.42
C VAL A 224 -31.58 -34.34 15.15
N PHE A 225 -30.66 -33.47 14.73
CA PHE A 225 -30.76 -32.71 13.48
C PHE A 225 -29.75 -33.24 12.46
N GLN A 226 -30.24 -33.89 11.40
CA GLN A 226 -29.44 -34.30 10.24
C GLN A 226 -29.34 -33.14 9.23
N PRO A 227 -28.16 -32.84 8.67
CA PRO A 227 -28.05 -31.93 7.54
C PRO A 227 -28.22 -32.69 6.21
N THR A 228 -29.23 -32.31 5.43
CA THR A 228 -29.37 -32.69 4.02
C THR A 228 -28.46 -31.83 3.16
N ALA A 229 -27.53 -32.47 2.44
CA ALA A 229 -26.73 -31.88 1.39
C ALA A 229 -27.62 -31.55 0.19
N GLN A 230 -27.57 -30.31 -0.30
CA GLN A 230 -28.08 -29.95 -1.62
C GLN A 230 -26.93 -29.54 -2.53
N HIS A 231 -26.71 -30.44 -3.47
CA HIS A 231 -25.91 -30.32 -4.69
C HIS A 231 -26.73 -29.48 -5.68
N VAL A 232 -26.14 -28.43 -6.26
CA VAL A 232 -26.68 -27.79 -7.46
C VAL A 232 -25.55 -27.47 -8.43
N ASP A 233 -25.76 -27.98 -9.63
CA ASP A 233 -24.88 -28.05 -10.76
C ASP A 233 -24.55 -26.71 -11.43
N ALA A 234 -23.42 -26.76 -12.13
CA ALA A 234 -22.92 -25.77 -13.07
C ALA A 234 -23.77 -25.68 -14.36
N ALA A 235 -23.90 -24.48 -14.93
CA ALA A 235 -24.00 -24.23 -16.38
C ALA A 235 -24.00 -22.72 -16.68
N GLY A 236 -23.49 -22.33 -17.85
CA GLY A 236 -23.77 -21.03 -18.49
C GLY A 236 -22.53 -20.20 -18.81
N LEU A 237 -21.74 -20.52 -19.85
CA LEU A 237 -21.92 -20.15 -21.27
C LEU A 237 -21.91 -18.62 -21.58
N GLU A 238 -20.80 -18.23 -22.20
CA GLU A 238 -20.66 -17.39 -23.42
C GLU A 238 -20.62 -15.86 -23.42
N HIS A 239 -19.74 -15.42 -24.34
CA HIS A 239 -19.88 -14.33 -25.31
C HIS A 239 -19.99 -12.90 -24.79
N LEU A 240 -18.94 -12.11 -25.06
CA LEU A 240 -18.99 -11.12 -26.15
C LEU A 240 -17.62 -10.45 -26.31
N SER A 241 -16.99 -10.76 -27.43
CA SER A 241 -15.91 -9.99 -28.04
C SER A 241 -16.45 -8.61 -28.46
N SER A 242 -15.75 -7.53 -28.11
CA SER A 242 -15.88 -6.26 -28.81
C SER A 242 -14.51 -5.73 -29.20
N GLU A 243 -14.31 -5.82 -30.50
CA GLU A 243 -13.21 -5.29 -31.30
C GLU A 243 -13.37 -3.78 -31.56
N SER A 244 -12.27 -3.19 -32.07
CA SER A 244 -12.19 -1.96 -32.87
C SER A 244 -12.22 -0.63 -32.09
N LYS A 245 -11.47 0.41 -32.47
CA LYS A 245 -10.46 0.66 -33.52
C LYS A 245 -9.87 2.02 -33.14
N GLU A 246 -8.55 2.16 -33.03
CA GLU A 246 -7.93 3.48 -32.85
C GLU A 246 -7.10 3.83 -34.10
N ALA A 247 -7.45 4.93 -34.74
CA ALA A 247 -6.87 5.40 -36.00
C ALA A 247 -5.55 6.17 -35.76
N PRO A 248 -4.60 6.15 -36.71
CA PRO A 248 -3.33 6.87 -36.57
C PRO A 248 -3.49 8.37 -36.86
N ARG A 249 -3.10 9.22 -35.89
CA ARG A 249 -2.87 10.66 -36.11
C ARG A 249 -1.56 10.86 -36.89
N LYS A 250 -1.67 11.32 -38.13
CA LYS A 250 -0.55 11.89 -38.90
C LYS A 250 -0.08 13.19 -38.23
N SER A 251 1.19 13.25 -37.88
CA SER A 251 1.89 14.48 -37.49
C SER A 251 2.61 15.03 -38.72
N ASN A 252 2.12 16.13 -39.28
CA ASN A 252 2.87 16.87 -40.29
C ASN A 252 3.96 17.69 -39.61
N ARG A 253 5.16 17.62 -40.18
CA ARG A 253 6.27 18.53 -39.96
C ARG A 253 6.37 19.43 -41.18
#